data_AF-A0A5M6D7R5-F1
#
_entry.id   AF-A0A5M6D7R5-F1
#
_cell.length_a   1.000
_cell.length_b   1.000
_cell.length_c   1.000
_cell.angle_alpha   90.00
_cell.angle_beta   90.00
_cell.angle_gamma   90.00
#
_symmetry.space_group_name_H-M   'P 1'
#
loop_
_entity.id
_entity.type
_entity.pdbx_description
1 polymer ?
#
loop_
_entity_poly.entity_id
_entity_poly.type
_entity_poly.pdbx_seq_one_letter_code
_entity_poly.pdbx_strand_id
1 'polypeptide(L)'
;MDAYATIRADDDTQPLMHDDWLAYIDKATDLVRPEGRPGRNPANGRPIILRPPADTAHFIANGERMATFAWGPPEFHCINVDFDAANTELVLERARAIASALNADLRQD
;
A
#
# COMPACT_ATOMS: atom_id res chain seq x y z
N MET A 1 4.02 4.94 17.65
CA MET A 1 2.55 4.76 17.64
C MET A 1 2.20 4.72 16.19
N ASP A 2 1.55 3.66 15.75
CA ASP A 2 1.26 3.47 14.33
C ASP A 2 0.15 4.44 13.92
N ALA A 3 0.30 5.05 12.75
CA ALA A 3 -0.64 5.96 12.15
C ALA A 3 -1.20 5.33 10.86
N TYR A 4 -2.40 5.76 10.49
CA TYR A 4 -3.16 5.13 9.42
C TYR A 4 -3.80 6.18 8.52
N ALA A 5 -3.87 5.88 7.23
CA ALA A 5 -4.62 6.66 6.26
C ALA A 5 -5.18 5.74 5.16
N THR A 6 -6.14 6.24 4.41
CA THR A 6 -6.74 5.56 3.25
C THR A 6 -6.77 6.47 2.04
N ILE A 7 -6.44 5.90 0.87
CA ILE A 7 -6.68 6.54 -0.43
C ILE A 7 -7.91 5.88 -1.03
N ARG A 8 -8.93 6.68 -1.35
CA ARG A 8 -10.18 6.19 -1.94
C ARG A 8 -10.75 7.20 -2.91
N ALA A 9 -11.48 6.71 -3.90
CA ALA A 9 -12.26 7.58 -4.78
C ALA A 9 -13.25 8.42 -3.96
N ASP A 10 -13.55 9.60 -4.45
CA ASP A 10 -14.67 10.38 -3.93
C ASP A 10 -16.00 9.72 -4.26
N ASP A 11 -16.99 9.93 -3.40
CA ASP A 11 -18.29 9.28 -3.47
C ASP A 11 -19.02 9.59 -4.81
N ASP A 12 -18.65 10.69 -5.48
CA ASP A 12 -19.17 11.14 -6.79
C ASP A 12 -18.28 10.73 -7.99
N THR A 13 -17.21 9.98 -7.77
CA THR A 13 -16.23 9.59 -8.80
C THR A 13 -16.20 8.09 -9.05
N GLN A 14 -15.54 7.68 -10.14
CA GLN A 14 -15.36 6.26 -10.44
C GLN A 14 -14.55 5.59 -9.32
N PRO A 15 -14.96 4.40 -8.83
CA PRO A 15 -14.20 3.67 -7.83
C PRO A 15 -12.76 3.45 -8.27
N LEU A 16 -11.85 3.46 -7.30
CA LEU A 16 -10.48 3.06 -7.55
C LEU A 16 -10.46 1.60 -8.02
N MET A 17 -9.66 1.33 -9.05
CA MET A 17 -9.52 -0.01 -9.61
C MET A 17 -8.22 -0.66 -9.14
N HIS A 18 -8.29 -1.94 -8.79
CA HIS A 18 -7.14 -2.72 -8.36
C HIS A 18 -6.03 -2.77 -9.41
N ASP A 19 -6.41 -2.91 -10.68
CA ASP A 19 -5.47 -2.94 -11.80
C ASP A 19 -4.73 -1.62 -11.99
N ASP A 20 -5.39 -0.48 -11.77
CA ASP A 20 -4.76 0.84 -11.83
C ASP A 20 -3.72 1.01 -10.71
N TRP A 21 -4.02 0.50 -9.51
CA TRP A 21 -3.07 0.45 -8.41
C TRP A 21 -1.86 -0.42 -8.74
N LEU A 22 -2.06 -1.62 -9.27
CA LEU A 22 -0.97 -2.51 -9.68
C LEU A 22 -0.09 -1.86 -10.76
N ALA A 23 -0.71 -1.24 -11.77
CA ALA A 23 0.01 -0.53 -12.82
C ALA A 23 0.76 0.71 -12.32
N TYR A 24 0.26 1.36 -11.27
CA TYR A 24 0.96 2.46 -10.60
C TYR A 24 2.20 1.96 -9.85
N ILE A 25 2.07 0.88 -9.05
CA ILE A 25 3.22 0.29 -8.33
C ILE A 25 4.34 -0.05 -9.30
N ASP A 26 4.03 -0.67 -10.45
CA ASP A 26 5.04 -1.11 -11.42
C ASP A 26 5.83 0.04 -12.06
N LYS A 27 5.28 1.27 -12.04
CA LYS A 27 5.92 2.47 -12.57
C LYS A 27 6.63 3.29 -11.49
N ALA A 28 6.23 3.17 -10.24
CA ALA A 28 6.76 3.95 -9.14
C ALA A 28 8.14 3.42 -8.71
N THR A 29 9.17 4.26 -8.78
CA THR A 29 10.56 3.87 -8.47
C THR A 29 10.85 3.78 -6.97
N ASP A 30 10.02 4.41 -6.15
CA ASP A 30 10.13 4.48 -4.69
C ASP A 30 9.18 3.52 -3.96
N LEU A 31 8.38 2.77 -4.72
CA LEU A 31 7.51 1.71 -4.20
C LEU A 31 8.11 0.34 -4.53
N VAL A 32 8.37 -0.45 -3.49
CA VAL A 32 8.99 -1.77 -3.64
C VAL A 32 8.04 -2.84 -3.14
N ARG A 33 7.76 -3.84 -3.98
CA ARG A 33 6.98 -5.01 -3.56
C ARG A 33 7.78 -5.80 -2.51
N PRO A 34 7.19 -6.12 -1.35
CA PRO A 34 7.88 -6.87 -0.32
C PRO A 34 8.27 -8.26 -0.82
N GLU A 35 9.50 -8.67 -0.51
CA GLU A 35 9.97 -9.99 -0.88
C GLU A 35 9.24 -11.10 -0.11
N GLY A 36 9.15 -12.27 -0.73
CA GLY A 36 8.64 -13.44 -0.05
C GLY A 36 9.60 -13.89 1.06
N ARG A 37 9.06 -14.20 2.24
CA ARG A 37 9.86 -14.69 3.37
C ARG A 37 9.74 -16.20 3.53
N PRO A 38 10.78 -16.90 4.00
CA PRO A 38 10.67 -18.30 4.39
C PRO A 38 9.60 -18.49 5.47
N GLY A 39 8.82 -19.56 5.34
CA GLY A 39 7.82 -19.96 6.31
C GLY A 39 7.57 -21.45 6.28
N ARG A 40 6.55 -21.90 7.00
CA ARG A 40 6.11 -23.30 7.04
C ARG A 40 4.65 -23.40 6.65
N ASN A 41 4.33 -24.41 5.84
CA ASN A 41 2.95 -24.72 5.51
C ASN A 41 2.23 -25.19 6.78
N PRO A 42 1.12 -24.55 7.20
CA PRO A 42 0.43 -24.91 8.43
C PRO A 42 -0.21 -26.30 8.39
N ALA A 43 -0.50 -26.86 7.20
CA ALA A 43 -1.12 -28.17 7.05
C ALA A 43 -0.14 -29.34 7.19
N ASN A 44 1.15 -29.15 6.82
CA ASN A 44 2.11 -30.26 6.77
C ASN A 44 3.55 -29.91 7.23
N GLY A 45 3.79 -28.70 7.72
CA GLY A 45 5.06 -28.27 8.30
C GLY A 45 6.22 -28.09 7.30
N ARG A 46 6.00 -28.33 6.00
CA ARG A 46 7.05 -28.21 4.98
C ARG A 46 7.45 -26.74 4.75
N PRO A 47 8.73 -26.47 4.45
CA PRO A 47 9.17 -25.13 4.06
C PRO A 47 8.40 -24.62 2.85
N ILE A 48 7.94 -23.37 2.92
CA ILE A 48 7.33 -22.63 1.82
C ILE A 48 7.85 -21.19 1.82
N ILE A 49 7.68 -20.48 0.71
CA ILE A 49 7.89 -19.04 0.66
C ILE A 49 6.53 -18.36 0.83
N LEU A 50 6.37 -17.61 1.91
CA LEU A 50 5.22 -16.76 2.17
C LEU A 50 5.40 -15.47 1.39
N ARG A 51 4.59 -15.28 0.34
CA ARG A 51 4.59 -14.05 -0.44
C ARG A 51 3.44 -13.16 0.03
N PRO A 52 3.68 -11.87 0.30
CA PRO A 52 2.60 -10.91 0.47
C PRO A 52 1.75 -10.84 -0.80
N PRO A 53 0.51 -10.33 -0.69
CA PRO A 53 -0.30 -9.97 -1.84
C PRO A 53 0.49 -9.08 -2.82
N ALA A 54 0.25 -9.26 -4.12
CA ALA A 54 0.99 -8.51 -5.14
C ALA A 54 0.76 -7.00 -4.96
N ASP A 55 -0.45 -6.59 -4.62
CA ASP A 55 -0.86 -5.22 -4.37
C ASP A 55 -0.31 -4.58 -3.08
N THR A 56 0.59 -5.26 -2.37
CA THR A 56 1.33 -4.66 -1.26
C THR A 56 2.60 -4.01 -1.79
N ALA A 57 2.85 -2.76 -1.40
CA ALA A 57 4.06 -2.01 -1.73
C ALA A 57 4.60 -1.27 -0.51
N HIS A 58 5.92 -1.29 -0.33
CA HIS A 58 6.62 -0.49 0.67
C HIS A 58 7.11 0.80 0.03
N PHE A 59 6.80 1.93 0.65
CA PHE A 59 7.43 3.20 0.29
C PHE A 59 8.80 3.29 0.95
N ILE A 60 9.83 3.42 0.12
CA ILE A 60 11.23 3.51 0.55
C ILE A 60 11.72 4.95 0.34
N ALA A 61 12.19 5.58 1.41
CA ALA A 61 12.89 6.86 1.33
C ALA A 61 14.22 6.73 2.09
N ASN A 62 15.28 7.33 1.55
CA ASN A 62 16.62 7.29 2.16
C ASN A 62 17.13 5.86 2.49
N GLY A 63 16.68 4.85 1.73
CA GLY A 63 17.06 3.45 1.94
C GLY A 63 16.30 2.73 3.06
N GLU A 64 15.32 3.39 3.69
CA GLU A 64 14.51 2.83 4.77
C GLU A 64 13.03 2.76 4.38
N ARG A 65 12.31 1.79 4.96
CA ARG A 65 10.87 1.67 4.76
C ARG A 65 10.11 2.69 5.60
N MET A 66 9.41 3.59 4.94
CA MET A 66 8.61 4.65 5.56
C MET A 66 7.18 4.22 5.84
N ALA A 67 6.56 3.50 4.90
CA ALA A 67 5.16 3.09 4.96
C ALA A 67 4.91 1.79 4.17
N THR A 68 3.75 1.19 4.43
CA THR A 68 3.18 0.10 3.64
C THR A 68 1.86 0.56 3.03
N PHE A 69 1.76 0.44 1.71
CA PHE A 69 0.54 0.63 0.93
C PHE A 69 0.01 -0.75 0.56
N ALA A 70 -1.27 -1.03 0.80
CA ALA A 70 -1.89 -2.29 0.42
C ALA A 70 -3.32 -2.06 -0.07
N TRP A 71 -3.76 -2.87 -1.02
CA TRP A 71 -5.16 -2.84 -1.43
C TRP A 71 -6.06 -3.24 -0.27
N GLY A 72 -7.10 -2.46 -0.04
CA GLY A 72 -8.13 -2.73 0.94
C GLY A 72 -9.09 -3.83 0.48
N PRO A 73 -10.07 -4.20 1.33
CA PRO A 73 -11.10 -5.15 0.92
C PRO A 73 -11.86 -4.67 -0.33
N PRO A 74 -12.29 -5.58 -1.22
CA PRO A 74 -12.96 -5.21 -2.47
C PRO A 74 -14.17 -4.29 -2.29
N GLU A 75 -14.87 -4.37 -1.17
CA GLU A 75 -16.06 -3.56 -0.89
C GLU A 75 -15.72 -2.07 -0.71
N PHE A 76 -14.49 -1.74 -0.31
CA PHE A 76 -14.08 -0.37 -0.01
C PHE A 76 -13.33 0.32 -1.15
N HIS A 77 -12.85 -0.43 -2.15
CA HIS A 77 -12.11 0.11 -3.29
C HIS A 77 -11.07 1.17 -2.87
N CYS A 78 -10.21 0.82 -1.91
CA CYS A 78 -9.27 1.75 -1.30
C CYS A 78 -7.86 1.17 -1.22
N ILE A 79 -6.87 2.05 -1.04
CA ILE A 79 -5.51 1.68 -0.65
C ILE A 79 -5.32 2.10 0.80
N ASN A 80 -4.98 1.14 1.64
CA ASN A 80 -4.66 1.37 3.05
C ASN A 80 -3.18 1.73 3.18
N VAL A 81 -2.89 2.71 4.03
CA VAL A 81 -1.54 3.23 4.27
C VAL A 81 -1.22 3.10 5.75
N ASP A 82 -0.24 2.26 6.06
CA ASP A 82 0.25 1.98 7.42
C ASP A 82 1.68 2.52 7.57
N PHE A 83 1.92 3.32 8.61
CA PHE A 83 3.22 3.96 8.84
C PHE A 83 3.44 4.33 10.31
N ASP A 84 4.71 4.50 10.70
CA ASP A 84 5.05 5.08 12.00
C ASP A 84 4.69 6.57 12.02
N ALA A 85 4.06 7.06 13.09
CA ALA A 85 3.77 8.48 13.28
C ALA A 85 5.00 9.40 13.13
N ALA A 86 6.23 8.90 13.35
CA ALA A 86 7.46 9.65 13.10
C ALA A 86 7.64 10.03 11.61
N ASN A 87 7.05 9.27 10.68
CA ASN A 87 7.17 9.47 9.24
C ASN A 87 5.96 10.21 8.64
N THR A 88 5.03 10.70 9.46
CA THR A 88 3.71 11.20 9.04
C THR A 88 3.78 12.21 7.90
N GLU A 89 4.60 13.25 8.02
CA GLU A 89 4.66 14.33 7.02
C GLU A 89 5.05 13.79 5.64
N LEU A 90 6.14 13.03 5.57
CA LEU A 90 6.67 12.44 4.35
C LEU A 90 5.70 11.42 3.73
N VAL A 91 5.10 10.57 4.57
CA VAL A 91 4.17 9.54 4.10
C VAL A 91 2.88 10.15 3.57
N LEU A 92 2.33 11.15 4.26
CA LEU A 92 1.12 11.83 3.81
C LEU A 92 1.37 12.65 2.55
N GLU A 93 2.53 13.29 2.40
CA GLU A 93 2.91 13.94 1.14
C GLU A 93 2.91 12.93 -0.01
N ARG A 94 3.55 11.77 0.18
CA ARG A 94 3.60 10.75 -0.86
C ARG A 94 2.22 10.15 -1.14
N ALA A 95 1.43 9.89 -0.12
CA ALA A 95 0.07 9.38 -0.24
C ALA A 95 -0.85 10.34 -0.99
N ARG A 96 -0.72 11.66 -0.79
CA ARG A 96 -1.43 12.69 -1.59
C ARG A 96 -1.01 12.64 -3.06
N ALA A 97 0.28 12.47 -3.35
CA ALA A 97 0.76 12.34 -4.72
C ALA A 97 0.20 11.09 -5.41
N ILE A 98 0.12 9.96 -4.70
CA ILE A 98 -0.51 8.73 -5.20
C ILE A 98 -2.01 8.96 -5.44
N ALA A 99 -2.72 9.54 -4.47
CA ALA A 99 -4.14 9.85 -4.58
C ALA A 99 -4.42 10.72 -5.81
N SER A 100 -3.68 11.81 -5.99
CA SER A 100 -3.79 12.67 -7.17
C SER A 100 -3.52 11.94 -8.49
N ALA A 101 -2.51 11.07 -8.55
CA ALA A 101 -2.19 10.31 -9.76
C ALA A 101 -3.28 9.28 -10.12
N LEU A 102 -4.04 8.83 -9.12
CA LEU A 102 -5.12 7.85 -9.27
C LEU A 102 -6.51 8.52 -9.31
N ASN A 103 -6.59 9.85 -9.37
CA ASN A 103 -7.85 10.62 -9.27
C ASN A 103 -8.69 10.23 -8.05
N ALA A 104 -8.03 10.08 -6.91
CA ALA A 104 -8.60 9.70 -5.63
C ALA A 104 -8.21 10.72 -4.55
N ASP A 105 -8.79 10.55 -3.37
CA ASP A 105 -8.60 11.41 -2.21
C ASP A 105 -7.93 10.66 -1.05
N LEU A 106 -7.07 11.38 -0.32
CA LEU A 106 -6.45 10.89 0.89
C LEU A 106 -7.30 11.26 2.11
N ARG A 107 -7.71 10.26 2.89
CA ARG A 107 -8.44 10.43 4.14
C ARG A 107 -7.59 9.87 5.29
N GLN A 108 -7.44 10.65 6.35
CA GLN A 108 -6.73 10.26 7.57
C GLN A 108 -7.78 9.97 8.63
N ASP A 109 -7.78 8.75 9.16
CA ASP A 109 -8.72 8.29 10.19
C ASP A 109 -8.11 8.38 11.60
#